data_AF-A0A5P2UTH4-F1
#
_entry.id   AF-A0A5P2UTH4-F1
#
_cell.length_a   1.000
_cell.length_b   1.000
_cell.length_c   1.000
_cell.angle_alpha   90.00
_cell.angle_beta   90.00
_cell.angle_gamma   90.00
#
_symmetry.space_group_name_H-M   'P 1'
#
loop_
_entity.id
_entity.type
_entity.pdbx_description
1 polymer ?
#
loop_
_entity_poly.entity_id
_entity_poly.type
_entity_poly.pdbx_seq_one_letter_code
_entity_poly.pdbx_strand_id
1 'polypeptide(L)' 'MRDKAQELEQAASRTDSSAERRRLTEKALRIREKSEQVNGPGSGTMDPM' A
#
# COMPACT_ATOMS: atom_id res chain seq x y z
N MET A 1 -5.29 -4.11 8.52
CA MET A 1 -4.96 -3.41 7.25
C MET A 1 -3.73 -4.00 6.52
N ARG A 2 -2.95 -4.93 7.10
CA ARG A 2 -1.79 -5.55 6.42
C ARG A 2 -2.18 -6.54 5.32
N ASP A 3 -3.34 -7.18 5.43
CA ASP A 3 -3.77 -8.25 4.52
C ASP A 3 -3.93 -7.78 3.07
N LYS A 4 -4.41 -6.54 2.87
CA LYS A 4 -4.68 -5.99 1.52
C LYS A 4 -3.42 -5.76 0.68
N ALA A 5 -2.32 -5.35 1.31
CA ALA A 5 -1.05 -5.17 0.62
C ALA A 5 -0.45 -6.53 0.21
N GLN A 6 -0.54 -7.51 1.12
CA GLN A 6 -0.04 -8.86 0.91
C GLN A 6 -0.79 -9.60 -0.21
N GLU A 7 -2.11 -9.40 -0.30
CA GLU A 7 -2.95 -9.96 -1.36
C GLU A 7 -2.59 -9.38 -2.74
N LEU A 8 -2.29 -8.08 -2.81
CA LEU A 8 -1.85 -7.42 -4.03
C LEU A 8 -0.45 -7.87 -4.48
N GLU A 9 0.49 -8.11 -3.55
CA GLU A 9 1.80 -8.68 -3.88
C GLU A 9 1.72 -10.13 -4.38
N GLN A 10 0.83 -10.95 -3.80
CA GLN A 10 0.57 -12.30 -4.31
C GLN A 10 -0.07 -12.28 -5.70
N ALA A 11 -1.03 -11.39 -5.94
CA ALA A 11 -1.60 -11.19 -7.27
C ALA A 11 -0.52 -10.74 -8.27
N ALA A 12 0.36 -9.82 -7.87
CA ALA A 12 1.47 -9.35 -8.68
C ALA A 12 2.46 -10.48 -9.03
N SER A 13 2.67 -11.41 -8.11
CA SER A 13 3.54 -12.57 -8.32
C SER A 13 2.92 -13.60 -9.27
N ARG A 14 1.60 -13.77 -9.21
CA ARG A 14 0.82 -14.68 -10.08
C ARG A 14 0.57 -14.12 -11.48
N THR A 15 0.65 -12.82 -11.66
CA THR A 15 0.46 -12.14 -12.95
C THR A 15 1.75 -12.18 -13.77
N ASP A 16 1.69 -12.73 -14.99
CA ASP A 16 2.81 -12.75 -15.94
C ASP A 16 3.05 -11.40 -16.64
N SER A 17 2.07 -10.50 -16.60
CA SER A 17 2.15 -9.19 -17.23
C SER A 17 2.96 -8.21 -16.38
N SER A 18 4.13 -7.79 -16.89
CA SER A 18 5.02 -6.83 -16.23
C SER A 18 4.32 -5.50 -15.90
N ALA A 19 3.43 -5.02 -16.77
CA ALA A 19 2.66 -3.80 -16.54
C ALA A 19 1.66 -3.93 -15.39
N GLU A 20 1.03 -5.09 -15.27
CA GLU A 20 0.01 -5.35 -14.26
C GLU A 20 0.64 -5.68 -12.90
N ARG A 21 1.76 -6.43 -12.90
CA ARG A 21 2.63 -6.59 -11.73
C ARG A 21 3.02 -5.24 -11.13
N ARG A 22 3.48 -4.30 -11.97
CA ARG A 22 3.89 -2.96 -11.53
C ARG A 22 2.74 -2.16 -10.90
N ARG A 23 1.55 -2.19 -11.52
CA ARG A 23 0.34 -1.57 -10.98
C ARG A 23 -0.05 -2.15 -9.63
N LEU A 24 0.02 -3.48 -9.47
CA LEU A 24 -0.33 -4.16 -8.22
C LEU A 24 0.66 -3.84 -7.09
N THR A 25 1.96 -3.81 -7.39
CA THR A 25 3.01 -3.41 -6.45
C THR A 25 2.88 -1.96 -6.01
N GLU A 26 2.63 -1.01 -6.93
CA GLU A 26 2.36 0.40 -6.58
C GLU A 26 1.14 0.53 -5.67
N LYS A 27 0.09 -0.25 -5.93
CA LYS A 27 -1.14 -0.24 -5.13
C LYS A 27 -0.89 -0.78 -3.72
N ALA A 28 -0.08 -1.84 -3.59
CA ALA A 28 0.33 -2.40 -2.31
C ALA A 28 1.15 -1.40 -1.48
N LEU A 29 2.14 -0.75 -2.12
CA LEU A 29 2.95 0.32 -1.52
C LEU A 29 2.07 1.47 -1.00
N ARG A 30 1.13 1.95 -1.80
CA ARG A 30 0.24 3.06 -1.43
C ARG A 30 -0.69 2.71 -0.26
N ILE A 31 -1.15 1.45 -0.18
CA ILE A 31 -1.96 0.97 0.95
C ILE A 31 -1.12 0.89 2.23
N ARG A 32 0.13 0.45 2.11
CA ARG A 32 1.06 0.37 3.23
C ARG A 32 1.43 1.76 3.74
N GLU A 33 1.78 2.68 2.84
CA GLU A 33 2.03 4.09 3.17
C GLU A 33 0.81 4.72 3.85
N LYS A 34 -0.39 4.54 3.30
CA LYS A 34 -1.62 5.08 3.91
C LYS A 34 -1.92 4.42 5.25
N SER A 35 -1.60 3.13 5.43
CA SER A 35 -1.75 2.45 6.72
C SER A 35 -0.72 2.94 7.74
N GLU A 36 0.52 3.20 7.33
CA GLU A 36 1.57 3.78 8.18
C GLU A 36 1.26 5.24 8.52
N GLN A 37 0.65 6.00 7.61
CA GLN A 37 0.19 7.36 7.85
C GLN A 37 -1.04 7.42 8.76
N VAL A 38 -1.89 6.38 8.74
CA VAL A 38 -3.06 6.24 9.62
C VAL A 38 -2.70 5.66 11.00
N ASN A 39 -1.64 4.83 11.11
CA ASN A 39 -1.24 4.17 12.36
C ASN A 39 0.06 4.71 12.97
N GLY A 40 0.76 5.62 12.30
CA GLY A 40 1.94 6.29 12.82
C GLY A 40 1.56 7.43 13.78
N PRO A 41 2.47 7.83 14.69
CA PRO A 41 2.23 8.93 15.65
C PRO A 41 1.98 10.31 14.99
N GLY A 42 2.05 10.41 13.66
CA GLY A 42 1.66 11.60 12.88
C GLY A 42 0.22 11.58 12.35
N SER A 43 -0.61 10.59 12.73
CA SER A 43 -2.05 10.54 12.41
C SER A 43 -2.95 11.25 13.43
N GLY A 44 -2.37 12.10 14.27
CA GLY A 44 -3.10 13.25 14.77
C GLY A 44 -2.86 14.36 13.78
N THR A 45 -3.90 14.84 13.10
CA THR A 45 -4.03 16.24 12.69
C THR A 45 -2.74 17.07 12.86
N MET A 46 -1.89 17.12 11.83
CA MET A 46 -1.05 18.32 11.68
C MET A 46 -2.02 19.42 11.22
N ASP A 47 -2.78 19.93 12.19
CA ASP A 47 -3.33 21.27 12.12
C ASP A 47 -2.09 22.19 12.12
N PRO A 48 -1.83 22.95 11.04
CA PRO A 48 -0.67 23.81 10.98
C PRO A 48 -0.87 24.96 11.99
N MET A 49 -0.03 25.02 13.02
CA MET A 49 0.26 26.26 13.73
C MET A 49 1.32 27.04 12.97
#